data_AF-W1NPZ7-F1
#
_entry.id   AF-W1NPZ7-F1
#
_cell.length_a   1.000
_cell.length_b   1.000
_cell.length_c   1.000
_cell.angle_alpha   90.00
_cell.angle_beta   90.00
_cell.angle_gamma   90.00
#
_symmetry.space_group_name_H-M   'P 1'
#
loop_
_entity.id
_entity.type
_entity.pdbx_description
1 polymer ?
#
loop_
_entity_poly.entity_id
_entity_poly.type
_entity_poly.pdbx_seq_one_letter_code
_entity_poly.pdbx_strand_id
1 'polypeptide(L)'
;MSKEHVVDFREKKVGDWKLYMRNSSWVHILDEATMKLPLPRAGTLTLNNVLYTPDMRRSLISLSRVDKNGVQVNVKRGNMTCLNDGIEVAKASLCGSLYKLEINEMK
;
A
#
# COMPACT_ATOMS: atom_id res chain seq x y z
N MET A 1 1.36 10.96 2.08
CA MET A 1 0.58 10.59 0.89
C MET A 1 -0.36 11.73 0.57
N SER A 2 -0.45 12.18 -0.70
CA SER A 2 -1.38 13.24 -1.12
C SER A 2 -2.83 12.71 -1.15
N LYS A 3 -3.81 13.59 -0.94
CA LYS A 3 -5.26 13.27 -0.93
C LYS A 3 -5.83 12.85 -2.29
N GLU A 4 -5.06 12.97 -3.36
CA GLU A 4 -5.48 12.81 -4.76
C GLU A 4 -5.82 11.36 -5.15
N HIS A 5 -5.45 10.38 -4.32
CA HIS A 5 -5.66 8.96 -4.58
C HIS A 5 -6.82 8.35 -3.78
N VAL A 6 -7.54 9.14 -2.97
CA VAL A 6 -8.61 8.65 -2.08
C VAL A 6 -9.96 8.69 -2.79
N VAL A 7 -10.64 7.53 -2.83
CA VAL A 7 -11.93 7.34 -3.52
C VAL A 7 -13.10 7.39 -2.54
N ASP A 8 -12.92 6.79 -1.36
CA ASP A 8 -13.88 6.82 -0.27
C ASP A 8 -13.11 7.05 1.03
N PHE A 9 -13.71 7.77 1.96
CA PHE A 9 -13.08 8.21 3.20
C PHE A 9 -14.05 8.09 4.35
N ARG A 10 -13.65 7.36 5.39
CA ARG A 10 -14.42 7.15 6.61
C ARG A 10 -13.59 7.58 7.81
N GLU A 11 -14.00 8.68 8.40
CA GLU A 11 -13.37 9.22 9.61
C GLU A 11 -13.55 8.24 10.77
N LYS A 12 -12.47 8.00 11.51
CA LYS A 12 -12.51 7.24 12.77
C LYS A 12 -12.33 8.21 13.92
N LYS A 13 -13.02 7.97 15.03
CA LYS A 13 -12.80 8.77 16.24
C LYS A 13 -11.37 8.54 16.74
N VAL A 14 -10.67 9.65 16.98
CA VAL A 14 -9.31 9.63 17.52
C VAL A 14 -9.29 8.88 18.85
N GLY A 15 -8.48 7.82 18.90
CA GLY A 15 -8.31 6.99 20.10
C GLY A 15 -8.91 5.59 20.01
N ASP A 16 -9.86 5.36 19.09
CA ASP A 16 -10.54 4.06 18.97
C ASP A 16 -9.62 2.98 18.36
N TRP A 17 -8.72 3.37 17.47
CA TRP A 17 -7.86 2.45 16.71
C TRP A 17 -6.39 2.82 16.80
N LYS A 18 -5.55 1.82 17.04
CA LYS A 18 -4.09 1.95 17.14
C LYS A 18 -3.41 0.92 16.24
N LEU A 19 -2.40 1.36 15.50
CA LEU A 19 -1.51 0.46 14.77
C LEU A 19 -0.26 0.21 15.62
N TYR A 20 -0.05 -1.04 16.02
CA TYR A 20 1.11 -1.45 16.79
C TYR A 20 2.29 -1.79 15.88
N MET A 21 3.46 -1.31 16.27
CA MET A 21 4.71 -1.46 15.55
C MET A 21 5.57 -2.55 16.20
N ARG A 22 6.56 -3.07 15.47
CA ARG A 22 7.45 -4.15 15.96
C ARG A 22 8.20 -3.78 17.25
N ASN A 23 8.53 -2.51 17.44
CA ASN A 23 9.24 -1.99 18.62
C ASN A 23 8.31 -1.70 19.81
N SER A 24 7.11 -2.28 19.83
CA SER A 24 6.09 -2.07 20.87
C SER A 24 5.53 -0.65 20.95
N SER A 25 5.96 0.26 20.08
CA SER A 25 5.32 1.56 19.94
C SER A 25 4.01 1.42 19.15
N TRP A 26 3.22 2.48 19.12
CA TRP A 26 1.98 2.52 18.38
C TRP A 26 1.75 3.91 17.79
N VAL A 27 0.93 3.98 16.74
CA VAL A 27 0.49 5.22 16.11
C VAL A 27 -1.04 5.27 16.03
N HIS A 28 -1.60 6.48 16.04
CA HIS A 28 -3.04 6.66 15.88
C HIS A 28 -3.47 6.42 14.44
N ILE A 29 -4.55 5.65 14.28
CA ILE A 29 -5.29 5.57 13.03
C ILE A 29 -6.33 6.67 13.07
N LEU A 30 -6.27 7.60 12.11
CA LEU A 30 -7.24 8.69 12.02
C LEU A 30 -8.40 8.30 11.12
N ASP A 31 -8.12 7.62 10.00
CA ASP A 31 -9.13 7.36 8.99
C ASP A 31 -8.94 6.00 8.32
N GLU A 32 -10.01 5.55 7.68
CA GLU A 32 -9.99 4.40 6.78
C GLU A 32 -10.45 4.86 5.39
N ALA A 33 -9.69 4.51 4.36
CA ALA A 33 -9.91 4.98 3.00
C ALA A 33 -9.84 3.86 1.98
N THR A 34 -10.53 4.04 0.86
CA THR A 34 -10.27 3.27 -0.36
C THR A 34 -9.35 4.10 -1.25
N MET A 35 -8.21 3.54 -1.65
CA MET A 35 -7.22 4.22 -2.47
C MET A 35 -7.10 3.62 -3.85
N LYS A 36 -6.92 4.47 -4.87
CA LYS A 36 -6.60 4.08 -6.25
C LYS A 36 -5.18 4.51 -6.57
N LEU A 37 -4.28 3.54 -6.74
CA LEU A 37 -2.88 3.77 -7.08
C LEU A 37 -2.65 3.54 -8.58
N PRO A 38 -2.16 4.52 -9.33
CA PRO A 38 -1.84 4.35 -10.74
C PRO A 38 -0.59 3.48 -10.88
N LEU A 39 -0.75 2.36 -11.56
CA LEU A 39 0.31 1.43 -11.85
C LEU A 39 0.90 1.68 -13.25
N PRO A 40 2.22 1.53 -13.44
CA PRO A 40 2.86 1.88 -14.71
C PRO A 40 2.33 1.14 -15.95
N ARG A 41 1.79 -0.08 -15.80
CA ARG A 41 1.44 -0.96 -16.93
C ARG A 41 0.01 -1.50 -16.92
N ALA A 42 -0.74 -1.34 -15.83
CA ALA A 42 -2.00 -2.04 -15.63
C ALA A 42 -3.16 -1.15 -15.19
N GLY A 43 -3.06 0.17 -15.44
CA GLY A 43 -4.08 1.12 -15.03
C GLY A 43 -3.98 1.43 -13.54
N THR A 44 -4.95 0.97 -12.74
CA THR A 44 -5.12 1.43 -11.35
C THR A 44 -5.32 0.26 -10.38
N LEU A 45 -4.46 0.16 -9.37
CA LEU A 45 -4.61 -0.75 -8.23
C LEU A 45 -5.55 -0.13 -7.20
N THR A 46 -6.68 -0.77 -6.93
CA THR A 46 -7.58 -0.33 -5.86
C THR A 46 -7.24 -1.06 -4.56
N LEU A 47 -6.85 -0.30 -3.55
CA LEU A 47 -6.61 -0.77 -2.19
C LEU A 47 -7.82 -0.38 -1.33
N ASN A 48 -8.54 -1.38 -0.83
CA ASN A 48 -9.64 -1.16 0.12
C ASN A 48 -9.11 -1.17 1.56
N ASN A 49 -9.81 -0.49 2.47
CA ASN A 49 -9.54 -0.49 3.91
C ASN A 49 -8.10 -0.04 4.25
N VAL A 50 -7.62 1.01 3.58
CA VAL A 50 -6.32 1.62 3.82
C VAL A 50 -6.40 2.49 5.07
N LEU A 51 -5.55 2.22 6.04
CA LEU A 51 -5.49 2.96 7.29
C LEU A 51 -4.62 4.21 7.13
N TYR A 52 -5.21 5.38 7.35
CA TYR A 52 -4.48 6.63 7.37
C TYR A 52 -3.90 6.89 8.76
N THR A 53 -2.57 6.99 8.79
CA THR A 53 -1.75 7.14 10.00
C THR A 53 -0.70 8.22 9.71
N PRO A 54 -0.96 9.52 9.99
CA PRO A 54 -0.07 10.61 9.56
C PRO A 54 1.32 10.54 10.20
N ASP A 55 1.43 9.91 11.37
CA ASP A 55 2.70 9.69 12.07
C ASP A 55 3.60 8.66 11.34
N MET A 56 3.04 7.87 10.41
CA MET A 56 3.82 6.98 9.57
C MET A 56 4.42 7.72 8.37
N ARG A 57 5.76 7.76 8.33
CA ARG A 57 6.51 8.39 7.24
C ARG A 57 6.34 7.71 5.87
N ARG A 58 5.99 6.43 5.86
CA ARG A 58 5.88 5.61 4.65
C ARG A 58 4.69 4.68 4.77
N SER A 59 3.95 4.54 3.69
CA SER A 59 2.83 3.61 3.61
C SER A 59 3.34 2.18 3.44
N LEU A 60 2.63 1.23 4.05
CA LEU A 60 2.93 -0.19 3.97
C LEU A 60 1.77 -0.92 3.32
N ILE A 61 2.10 -1.85 2.45
CA ILE A 61 1.14 -2.75 1.81
C ILE A 61 1.53 -4.16 2.23
N SER A 62 0.60 -4.90 2.85
CA SER A 62 0.85 -6.29 3.23
C SER A 62 0.84 -7.18 2.00
N LEU A 63 1.91 -7.96 1.79
CA LEU A 63 1.96 -8.96 0.72
C LEU A 63 0.82 -9.98 0.81
N SER A 64 0.42 -10.38 2.03
CA SER A 64 -0.71 -11.29 2.22
C SER A 64 -2.05 -10.72 1.76
N ARG A 65 -2.20 -9.39 1.74
CA ARG A 65 -3.40 -8.73 1.20
C ARG A 65 -3.34 -8.67 -0.32
N VAL A 66 -2.16 -8.45 -0.89
CA VAL A 66 -1.93 -8.46 -2.35
C VAL A 66 -2.23 -9.85 -2.91
N ASP A 67 -1.69 -10.89 -2.29
CA ASP A 67 -1.92 -12.31 -2.65
C ASP A 67 -3.40 -12.71 -2.60
N LYS A 68 -4.09 -12.39 -1.49
CA LYS A 68 -5.54 -12.66 -1.34
C LYS A 68 -6.42 -11.90 -2.35
N ASN A 69 -5.92 -10.84 -2.96
CA ASN A 69 -6.62 -10.10 -4.01
C ASN A 69 -6.27 -10.64 -5.43
N GLY A 70 -5.64 -11.81 -5.54
CA GLY A 70 -5.34 -12.46 -6.82
C GLY A 70 -4.08 -11.93 -7.52
N VAL A 71 -3.31 -11.06 -6.86
CA VAL A 71 -2.07 -10.52 -7.42
C VAL A 71 -0.91 -11.44 -7.02
N GLN A 72 -0.33 -12.10 -8.01
CA GLN A 72 0.88 -12.90 -7.83
C GLN A 72 2.08 -11.98 -7.60
N VAL A 73 2.93 -12.32 -6.63
CA VAL A 73 4.15 -11.58 -6.31
C VAL A 73 5.37 -12.48 -6.52
N ASN A 74 6.24 -12.09 -7.44
CA ASN A 74 7.49 -12.79 -7.74
C ASN A 74 8.68 -11.98 -7.21
N VAL A 75 9.48 -12.58 -6.32
CA VAL A 75 10.67 -11.94 -5.76
C VAL A 75 11.92 -12.66 -6.26
N LYS A 76 12.84 -11.92 -6.88
CA LYS A 76 14.09 -12.48 -7.41
C LYS A 76 15.22 -11.47 -7.34
N ARG A 77 16.33 -11.84 -6.68
CA ARG A 77 17.59 -11.05 -6.65
C ARG A 77 17.37 -9.56 -6.33
N GLY A 78 16.61 -9.26 -5.27
CA GLY A 78 16.34 -7.88 -4.85
C GLY A 78 15.30 -7.13 -5.69
N ASN A 79 14.66 -7.78 -6.67
CA ASN A 79 13.54 -7.23 -7.42
C ASN A 79 12.25 -7.96 -7.04
N MET A 80 11.14 -7.25 -7.09
CA MET A 80 9.80 -7.78 -6.92
C MET A 80 8.93 -7.35 -8.08
N THR A 81 8.20 -8.30 -8.66
CA THR A 81 7.23 -8.07 -9.74
C THR A 81 5.86 -8.51 -9.27
N CYS A 82 4.86 -7.66 -9.46
CA CYS A 82 3.46 -7.98 -9.21
C CYS A 82 2.79 -8.31 -10.55
N LEU A 83 2.06 -9.42 -10.59
CA LEU A 83 1.35 -9.93 -11.77
C LEU A 83 -0.14 -10.06 -11.44
N ASN A 84 -1.01 -9.60 -12.33
CA ASN A 84 -2.44 -9.87 -12.27
C ASN A 84 -2.80 -10.70 -13.50
N ASP A 85 -3.32 -11.91 -13.30
CA ASP A 85 -3.60 -12.88 -14.38
C ASP A 85 -2.42 -13.08 -15.35
N GLY A 86 -1.19 -13.15 -14.79
CA GLY A 86 0.05 -13.33 -15.54
C GLY A 86 0.58 -12.07 -16.23
N ILE A 87 -0.14 -10.94 -16.16
CA ILE A 87 0.27 -9.66 -16.75
C ILE A 87 1.00 -8.83 -15.70
N GLU A 88 2.18 -8.30 -16.04
CA GLU A 88 2.94 -7.44 -15.12
C GLU A 88 2.21 -6.13 -14.87
N VAL A 89 1.83 -5.91 -13.62
CA VAL A 89 1.11 -4.71 -13.20
C VAL A 89 2.01 -3.72 -12.47
N ALA A 90 2.99 -4.19 -11.70
CA ALA A 90 3.88 -3.31 -10.94
C ALA A 90 5.26 -3.93 -10.73
N LYS A 91 6.24 -3.06 -10.47
CA LYS A 91 7.59 -3.45 -10.06
C LYS A 91 7.93 -2.80 -8.73
N ALA A 92 8.83 -3.42 -8.00
CA ALA A 92 9.43 -2.86 -6.81
C ALA A 92 10.88 -3.30 -6.67
N SER A 93 11.69 -2.43 -6.08
CA SER A 93 13.10 -2.69 -5.78
C SER A 93 13.31 -2.83 -4.27
N LEU A 94 14.25 -3.68 -3.87
CA LEU A 94 14.62 -3.84 -2.48
C LEU A 94 15.21 -2.53 -1.94
N CYS A 95 14.67 -2.06 -0.84
CA CYS A 95 15.09 -0.87 -0.11
C CYS A 95 15.17 -1.21 1.39
N GLY A 96 16.37 -1.57 1.85
CA GLY A 96 16.57 -2.14 3.19
C GLY A 96 15.92 -3.52 3.29
N SER A 97 14.95 -3.68 4.20
CA SER A 97 14.19 -4.93 4.38
C SER A 97 12.78 -4.89 3.75
N LEU A 98 12.48 -3.87 2.94
CA LEU A 98 11.18 -3.67 2.30
C LEU A 98 11.34 -3.55 0.79
N TYR A 99 10.26 -3.78 0.05
CA TYR A 99 10.22 -3.53 -1.39
C TYR A 99 9.51 -2.22 -1.67
N LYS A 100 10.21 -1.27 -2.29
CA LYS A 100 9.64 0.02 -2.68
C LYS A 100 8.95 -0.12 -4.03
N LEU A 101 7.63 -0.01 -4.02
CA LEU A 101 6.81 -0.05 -5.23
C LEU A 101 7.13 1.15 -6.13
N GLU A 102 7.33 0.88 -7.42
CA GLU A 102 7.39 1.88 -8.47
C GLU A 102 5.95 2.29 -8.80
N ILE A 103 5.60 3.51 -8.41
CA ILE A 103 4.30 4.12 -8.66
C ILE A 103 4.56 5.29 -9.60
N ASN A 104 3.71 5.47 -10.60
CA ASN A 104 3.81 6.68 -11.42
C ASN A 104 3.36 7.87 -10.57
N GLU A 105 4.17 8.93 -10.52
CA GLU A 105 3.67 10.24 -10.12
C GLU A 105 2.72 10.69 -11.24
N MET A 106 1.46 10.93 -10.91
CA MET A 106 0.57 11.59 -11.87
C MET A 106 0.87 13.08 -11.83
N LYS A 107 1.04 13.66 -13.03
CA LYS A 107 1.06 15.10 -13.24
C LYS A 107 -0.25 15.74 -12.84
#